data_AF-A0A7C3LE96-F1
#
_entry.id   AF-A0A7C3LE96-F1
#
_cell.length_a   1.000
_cell.length_b   1.000
_cell.length_c   1.000
_cell.angle_alpha   90.00
_cell.angle_beta   90.00
_cell.angle_gamma   90.00
#
_symmetry.space_group_name_H-M   'P 1'
#
loop_
_entity.id
_entity.type
_entity.pdbx_description
1 polymer ?
#
loop_
_entity_poly.entity_id
_entity_poly.type
_entity_poly.pdbx_seq_one_letter_code
_entity_poly.pdbx_strand_id
1 'polypeptide(L)' 'APGPAPAGLDSTGDPVMNLPWTHSGLPTLALPSGFNDAGLPLGLELNGRWYEDETLLAYGKEIEEIIG' A
#
# COMPACT_ATOMS: atom_id res chain seq x y z
N ALA A 1 8.98 6.35 5.03
CA ALA A 1 7.66 5.94 5.57
C ALA A 1 7.86 4.99 6.75
N PRO A 2 7.12 5.21 7.86
CA PRO A 2 6.05 4.24 8.16
C PRO A 2 4.67 4.90 8.39
N GLY A 3 4.54 6.21 8.14
CA GLY A 3 3.31 6.98 8.37
C GLY A 3 2.63 7.45 7.07
N PRO A 4 1.54 8.22 7.20
CA PRO A 4 0.81 8.76 6.06
C PRO A 4 1.67 9.77 5.27
N ALA A 5 1.22 10.10 4.06
CA ALA A 5 1.81 11.19 3.31
C ALA A 5 1.74 12.51 4.11
N PRO A 6 2.73 13.42 3.96
CA PRO A 6 2.66 14.74 4.56
C PRO A 6 1.38 15.47 4.15
N ALA A 7 0.77 16.22 5.08
CA ALA A 7 -0.37 17.06 4.76
C ALA A 7 0.06 18.23 3.85
N GLY A 8 -0.87 18.70 3.01
CA GLY A 8 -0.62 19.79 2.06
C GLY A 8 -0.17 19.29 0.69
N LEU A 9 0.38 20.21 -0.13
CA LEU A 9 0.76 19.94 -1.52
C LEU A 9 2.26 20.18 -1.81
N ASP A 10 3.03 20.55 -0.80
CA ASP A 10 4.46 20.86 -0.94
C ASP A 10 5.31 19.60 -1.21
N SER A 11 4.77 18.42 -0.93
CA SER A 11 5.40 17.13 -1.16
C SER A 11 4.36 16.04 -1.39
N THR A 12 4.73 15.02 -2.17
CA THR A 12 3.95 13.80 -2.36
C THR A 12 4.34 12.68 -1.39
N GLY A 13 5.29 12.94 -0.47
CA GLY A 13 5.85 11.94 0.42
C GLY A 13 7.09 11.22 -0.12
N ASP A 14 7.61 10.28 0.68
CA ASP A 14 8.81 9.50 0.38
C ASP A 14 8.44 8.10 -0.17
N PRO A 15 8.85 7.75 -1.40
CA PRO A 15 8.49 6.49 -2.03
C PRO A 15 9.34 5.29 -1.59
N VAL A 16 10.20 5.42 -0.56
CA VAL A 16 11.17 4.38 -0.15
C VAL A 16 10.57 2.97 -0.01
N MET A 17 9.29 2.85 0.40
CA MET A 17 8.61 1.54 0.54
C MET A 17 8.14 0.94 -0.78
N ASN A 18 8.02 1.72 -1.86
CA ASN A 18 7.58 1.27 -3.19
C ASN A 18 8.76 0.84 -4.09
N LEU A 19 9.94 1.43 -3.86
CA LEU A 19 11.11 1.27 -4.74
C LEU A 19 11.58 -0.19 -4.89
N PRO A 20 11.68 -1.01 -3.82
CA PRO A 20 12.17 -2.38 -3.95
C PRO A 20 11.32 -3.23 -4.91
N TRP A 21 10.01 -3.10 -4.82
CA TRP A 21 9.04 -3.90 -5.58
C TRP A 21 8.96 -3.44 -7.03
N THR A 22 8.97 -2.13 -7.25
CA THR A 22 9.03 -1.53 -8.59
C THR A 22 10.27 -2.01 -9.33
N HIS A 23 11.44 -1.98 -8.68
CA HIS A 23 12.69 -2.41 -9.30
C HIS A 23 12.74 -3.93 -9.53
N SER A 24 12.12 -4.69 -8.62
CA SER A 24 12.01 -6.15 -8.75
C SER A 24 10.90 -6.59 -9.71
N GLY A 25 10.07 -5.66 -10.21
CA GLY A 25 8.89 -5.90 -11.05
C GLY A 25 7.84 -6.83 -10.44
N LEU A 26 7.81 -6.92 -9.10
CA LEU A 26 6.85 -7.76 -8.39
C LEU A 26 5.46 -7.08 -8.37
N PRO A 27 4.37 -7.88 -8.40
CA PRO A 27 3.03 -7.32 -8.30
C PRO A 27 2.82 -6.71 -6.91
N THR A 28 2.19 -5.55 -6.88
CA THR A 28 1.92 -4.77 -5.66
C THR A 28 0.46 -4.35 -5.64
N LEU A 29 -0.15 -4.34 -4.46
CA LEU A 29 -1.55 -3.96 -4.24
C LEU A 29 -1.65 -3.08 -2.99
N ALA A 30 -2.23 -1.89 -3.14
CA ALA A 30 -2.49 -0.99 -2.02
C ALA A 30 -3.97 -1.06 -1.62
N LEU A 31 -4.23 -1.26 -0.32
CA LEU A 31 -5.56 -1.32 0.28
C LEU A 31 -5.74 -0.17 1.28
N PRO A 32 -6.92 0.47 1.38
CA PRO A 32 -7.21 1.41 2.46
C PRO A 32 -7.13 0.71 3.83
N SER A 33 -6.52 1.35 4.83
CA SER A 33 -6.34 0.77 6.17
C SER A 33 -6.69 1.72 7.32
N GLY A 34 -7.57 2.70 7.05
CA GLY A 34 -8.10 3.63 8.02
C GLY A 34 -7.40 4.99 8.03
N PHE A 35 -7.44 5.67 9.17
CA PHE A 35 -6.91 7.03 9.36
C PHE A 35 -6.02 7.09 10.60
N ASN A 36 -5.02 7.95 10.59
CA ASN A 36 -4.25 8.27 11.80
C ASN A 36 -5.01 9.26 12.70
N ASP A 37 -4.44 9.59 13.87
CA ASP A 37 -5.01 10.54 14.83
C ASP A 37 -5.24 11.96 14.26
N ALA A 38 -4.55 12.30 13.17
CA ALA A 38 -4.69 13.58 12.47
C ALA A 38 -5.73 13.54 11.34
N GLY A 39 -6.43 12.42 11.15
CA GLY A 39 -7.42 12.24 10.09
C GLY A 39 -6.83 12.07 8.69
N LEU A 40 -5.54 11.70 8.57
CA LEU A 40 -4.89 11.41 7.29
C LEU A 40 -5.05 9.92 6.93
N PRO A 41 -5.33 9.59 5.65
CA PRO A 41 -5.56 8.22 5.23
C PRO A 41 -4.27 7.39 5.30
N LEU A 42 -4.44 6.13 5.70
CA LEU A 42 -3.40 5.11 5.70
C LEU A 42 -3.74 4.03 4.66
N GLY A 43 -2.69 3.44 4.08
CA GLY A 43 -2.79 2.30 3.19
C GLY A 43 -1.91 1.14 3.67
N LEU A 44 -2.37 -0.08 3.42
CA LEU A 44 -1.60 -1.31 3.56
C LEU A 44 -1.15 -1.76 2.16
N GLU A 45 0.14 -2.03 1.99
CA GLU A 45 0.70 -2.55 0.74
C GLU A 45 0.96 -4.05 0.88
N LEU A 46 0.40 -4.83 -0.06
CA LEU A 46 0.63 -6.25 -0.21
C LEU A 46 1.51 -6.48 -1.44
N ASN A 47 2.54 -7.32 -1.29
CA ASN A 47 3.49 -7.63 -2.35
C ASN A 47 3.43 -9.12 -2.67
N GLY A 48 3.16 -9.43 -3.93
CA GLY A 48 3.00 -10.80 -4.41
C GLY A 48 4.28 -11.37 -5.01
N ARG A 49 4.20 -12.65 -5.38
CA ARG A 49 5.26 -13.33 -6.14
C ARG A 49 5.18 -12.92 -7.61
N TRP A 50 6.30 -13.08 -8.33
CA TRP A 50 6.39 -12.76 -9.75
C TRP A 50 5.32 -13.49 -10.58
N TYR A 51 4.54 -12.75 -11.39
CA TYR A 51 3.40 -13.24 -12.18
C TYR A 51 2.26 -13.92 -11.39
N GLU A 52 2.09 -13.60 -10.11
CA GLU A 52 0.98 -14.11 -9.30
C GLU A 52 -0.05 -13.01 -8.94
N ASP A 53 -0.34 -12.11 -9.88
CA ASP A 53 -1.27 -10.98 -9.73
C ASP A 53 -2.68 -11.42 -9.28
N GLU A 54 -3.23 -12.48 -9.88
CA GLU A 54 -4.57 -12.99 -9.54
C GLU A 54 -4.61 -13.54 -8.11
N THR A 55 -3.54 -14.20 -7.67
CA THR A 55 -3.39 -14.68 -6.29
C THR A 55 -3.32 -13.50 -5.32
N LEU A 56 -2.54 -12.46 -5.67
CA LEU A 56 -2.43 -11.24 -4.86
C LEU A 56 -3.78 -10.53 -4.73
N LEU A 57 -4.56 -10.44 -5.81
CA LEU A 57 -5.91 -9.86 -5.79
C LEU A 57 -6.89 -10.70 -4.95
N ALA A 58 -6.82 -12.03 -5.04
CA ALA A 58 -7.66 -12.92 -4.24
C ALA A 58 -7.42 -12.71 -2.74
N TYR A 59 -6.16 -12.72 -2.29
CA TYR A 59 -5.82 -12.41 -0.91
C TYR A 59 -6.14 -10.96 -0.54
N GLY A 60 -5.92 -10.03 -1.46
CA GLY A 60 -6.23 -8.61 -1.24
C GLY A 60 -7.69 -8.38 -0.87
N LYS A 61 -8.61 -9.07 -1.55
CA LYS A 61 -10.03 -9.02 -1.23
C LYS A 61 -10.33 -9.55 0.18
N GLU A 62 -9.79 -10.71 0.54
CA GLU A 62 -10.00 -11.30 1.87
C GLU A 62 -9.42 -10.42 2.98
N ILE A 63 -8.26 -9.80 2.73
CA ILE A 63 -7.60 -8.89 3.68
C ILE A 63 -8.39 -7.59 3.82
N GLU A 64 -8.89 -7.02 2.72
CA GLU A 64 -9.73 -5.81 2.74
C GLU A 64 -10.96 -5.99 3.64
N GLU A 65 -11.60 -7.16 3.59
CA GLU A 65 -12.75 -7.49 4.45
C GLU A 65 -12.40 -7.57 5.96
N ILE A 66 -11.12 -7.79 6.30
CA ILE A 66 -10.65 -7.89 7.69
C ILE A 66 -10.22 -6.52 8.23
N ILE A 67 -9.61 -5.69 7.37
CA ILE A 67 -9.04 -4.40 7.77
C ILE A 67 -10.00 -3.22 7.57
N GLY A 68 -11.08 -3.42 6.81
CA GLY A 68 -12.14 -2.45 6.54
C GLY A 68 -13.17 -2.31 7.66
#